data_AF-A0A843RL81-F1
#
_entry.id   AF-A0A843RL81-F1
#
_cell.length_a   1.000
_cell.length_b   1.000
_cell.length_c   1.000
_cell.angle_alpha   90.00
_cell.angle_beta   90.00
_cell.angle_gamma   90.00
#
_symmetry.space_group_name_H-M   'P 1'
#
loop_
_entity.id
_entity.type
_entity.pdbx_description
1 polymer ?
#
loop_
_entity_poly.entity_id
_entity_poly.type
_entity_poly.pdbx_seq_one_letter_code
_entity_poly.pdbx_strand_id
1 'polypeptide(L)' 'MASAAAPLEAVVRCLNGLKARGLIGEHAIGGAMAFIYWAEPFETKDLDVFAVLPATAADVIHLAPI' A
#
# COMPACT_ATOMS: atom_id res chain seq x y z
N MET A 1 28.60 -6.05 3.67
CA MET A 1 27.53 -6.12 2.64
C MET A 1 26.22 -5.84 3.33
N ALA A 2 25.45 -4.84 2.88
CA ALA A 2 24.14 -4.58 3.47
C ALA A 2 23.25 -5.81 3.25
N SER A 3 22.68 -6.37 4.32
CA SER A 3 21.67 -7.42 4.22
C SER A 3 20.56 -6.93 3.30
N ALA A 4 20.06 -7.80 2.41
CA ALA A 4 18.80 -7.52 1.73
C ALA A 4 17.76 -7.19 2.81
N ALA A 5 17.07 -6.06 2.67
CA ALA A 5 16.03 -5.65 3.61
C ALA A 5 14.99 -6.79 3.72
N ALA A 6 14.48 -7.05 4.92
CA ALA A 6 13.41 -8.02 5.09
C ALA A 6 12.24 -7.66 4.14
N PRO A 7 11.50 -8.63 3.56
CA PRO A 7 10.49 -8.35 2.54
C PRO A 7 9.50 -7.24 2.93
N LEU A 8 9.08 -7.20 4.19
CA LEU A 8 8.19 -6.16 4.72
C LEU A 8 8.84 -4.77 4.77
N GLU A 9 10.11 -4.68 5.15
CA GLU A 9 10.86 -3.41 5.16
C GLU A 9 10.98 -2.84 3.74
N ALA A 10 11.26 -3.69 2.76
CA ALA A 10 11.31 -3.28 1.35
C ALA A 10 9.95 -2.73 0.87
N VAL A 11 8.84 -3.34 1.28
CA VAL A 11 7.49 -2.86 0.98
C VAL A 11 7.22 -1.50 1.62
N VAL A 12 7.53 -1.33 2.91
CA VAL A 12 7.35 -0.03 3.60
C VAL A 12 8.20 1.07 2.96
N ARG A 13 9.45 0.77 2.56
CA ARG A 13 10.30 1.71 1.83
C ARG A 13 9.70 2.09 0.47
N CYS A 14 9.12 1.12 -0.25
CA CYS A 14 8.42 1.37 -1.50
C CYS A 14 7.22 2.32 -1.30
N LEU A 15 6.36 2.06 -0.30
CA LEU A 15 5.21 2.91 0.04
C LEU A 15 5.63 4.36 0.36
N ASN A 16 6.69 4.54 1.15
CA ASN A 16 7.25 5.85 1.42
C ASN A 16 7.72 6.56 0.14
N GLY A 17 8.36 5.84 -0.77
CA GLY A 17 8.77 6.36 -2.07
C GLY A 17 7.60 6.75 -2.97
N LEU A 18 6.52 5.96 -2.97
CA LEU A 18 5.28 6.27 -3.71
C LEU A 18 4.61 7.54 -3.16
N LYS A 19 4.49 7.66 -1.83
CA LYS A 19 3.93 8.85 -1.16
C LYS A 19 4.78 10.10 -1.44
N ALA A 20 6.10 9.98 -1.33
CA ALA A 20 7.03 11.09 -1.59
C ALA A 20 6.96 11.60 -3.04
N ARG A 21 6.66 10.71 -4.01
CA ARG A 21 6.46 11.07 -5.42
C ARG A 21 5.05 11.58 -5.74
N GLY A 22 4.16 11.62 -4.75
CA GLY A 22 2.76 11.99 -4.94
C GLY A 22 1.95 10.99 -5.79
N LEU A 23 2.43 9.74 -5.94
CA LEU A 23 1.71 8.69 -6.67
C LEU A 23 0.58 8.09 -5.85
N ILE A 24 0.70 8.16 -4.52
CA ILE A 24 -0.35 7.86 -3.55
C ILE A 24 -0.40 9.00 -2.53
N GLY A 25 -1.58 9.24 -1.98
CA GLY A 25 -1.81 10.17 -0.88
C GLY A 25 -1.69 9.48 0.48
N GLU A 26 -2.60 9.84 1.40
CA GLU A 26 -2.71 9.14 2.67
C GLU A 26 -3.05 7.66 2.45
N HIS A 27 -2.45 6.82 3.29
CA HIS A 27 -2.61 5.38 3.22
C HIS A 27 -2.68 4.77 4.62
N ALA A 28 -3.30 3.61 4.70
CA ALA A 28 -3.45 2.84 5.93
C ALA A 28 -3.10 1.38 5.68
N ILE A 29 -2.50 0.74 6.68
CA ILE A 29 -2.35 -0.71 6.70
C ILE A 29 -3.70 -1.33 7.02
N GLY A 30 -4.07 -2.36 6.25
CA GLY A 30 -5.33 -3.06 6.33
C GLY A 30 -5.20 -4.53 6.70
N GLY A 31 -6.32 -5.24 6.56
CA GLY A 31 -6.36 -6.70 6.62
C GLY A 31 -5.91 -7.29 7.96
N ALA A 32 -5.37 -8.50 7.89
CA ALA A 32 -4.89 -9.24 9.05
C ALA A 32 -3.76 -8.51 9.79
N MET A 33 -2.87 -7.83 9.06
CA MET A 33 -1.80 -7.02 9.64
C MET A 33 -2.34 -5.86 10.50
N ALA A 34 -3.42 -5.20 10.07
CA ALA A 34 -4.07 -4.17 10.87
C ALA A 34 -4.78 -4.75 12.09
N PHE A 35 -5.36 -5.95 11.96
CA PHE A 35 -6.05 -6.62 13.06
C PHE A 35 -5.10 -7.03 14.20
N ILE A 36 -3.85 -7.41 13.88
CA ILE A 36 -2.80 -7.70 14.88
C ILE A 36 -2.56 -6.53 15.85
N TYR A 37 -2.86 -5.29 15.46
CA TYR A 37 -2.75 -4.15 16.38
C TYR A 37 -3.70 -4.25 17.58
N TRP A 38 -4.84 -4.95 17.42
CA TRP A 38 -5.90 -5.08 18.42
C TRP A 38 -6.03 -6.49 19.01
N ALA A 39 -5.26 -7.44 18.50
CA ALA A 39 -5.31 -8.85 18.86
C ALA A 39 -3.91 -9.38 19.20
N GLU A 40 -3.82 -10.63 19.63
CA GLU A 40 -2.52 -11.30 19.72
C GLU A 40 -1.90 -11.47 18.32
N PRO A 41 -0.58 -11.33 18.16
CA PRO A 41 0.08 -11.54 16.87
C PRO A 41 -0.09 -12.97 16.37
N PHE A 42 -0.41 -13.11 15.07
CA PHE A 42 -0.50 -14.38 14.38
C PHE A 42 0.13 -14.28 12.98
N GLU A 43 0.37 -15.44 12.36
CA GLU A 43 0.95 -15.49 11.03
C GLU A 43 -0.07 -15.02 9.97
N THR A 44 0.34 -14.05 9.15
CA THR A 44 -0.38 -13.65 7.94
C THR A 44 0.55 -13.77 6.73
N LYS A 45 -0.03 -13.96 5.55
CA LYS A 45 0.71 -14.27 4.32
C LYS A 45 1.02 -13.04 3.48
N ASP A 46 0.28 -11.96 3.69
CA ASP A 46 0.33 -10.74 2.89
C ASP A 46 0.16 -9.47 3.76
N LEU A 47 0.29 -8.33 3.07
CA LEU A 47 0.07 -6.99 3.61
C LEU A 47 -0.96 -6.29 2.72
N ASP A 48 -2.11 -5.95 3.28
CA ASP A 48 -3.08 -5.08 2.64
C ASP A 48 -2.76 -3.60 2.91
N VAL A 49 -2.85 -2.76 1.88
CA VAL A 49 -2.66 -1.31 1.98
C VAL A 49 -3.79 -0.60 1.25
N PHE A 50 -4.51 0.25 1.98
CA PHE A 50 -5.49 1.16 1.39
C PHE A 50 -4.82 2.51 1.15
N ALA A 51 -4.91 3.05 -0.06
CA ALA A 51 -4.29 4.32 -0.41
C ALA A 51 -5.27 5.22 -1.17
N VAL A 52 -5.27 6.50 -0.82
CA VAL A 52 -5.94 7.53 -1.63
C VAL A 52 -5.10 7.75 -2.88
N LEU A 53 -5.69 7.57 -4.06
CA LEU A 53 -5.02 7.90 -5.31
C LEU A 53 -5.22 9.39 -5.63
N PRO A 54 -4.22 10.06 -6.24
CA PRO A 54 -4.40 11.42 -6.73
C PRO A 54 -5.62 11.50 -7.64
N ALA A 55 -6.50 12.47 -7.41
CA ALA A 55 -7.61 12.73 -8.30
C ALA A 55 -7.05 13.19 -9.65
N THR A 56 -7.26 12.42 -10.71
CA THR A 56 -7.04 12.90 -12.07
C THR A 56 -8.26 13.70 -12.49
N ALA A 57 -8.08 14.88 -13.08
CA ALA A 57 -9.17 15.69 -13.64
C ALA A 57 -9.86 15.03 -14.87
N ALA A 58 -9.56 13.76 -15.15
CA ALA A 58 -10.20 12.99 -16.18
C ALA A 58 -11.39 12.26 -15.56
N ASP A 59 -12.58 12.58 -16.09
CA ASP A 59 -13.83 11.85 -15.88
C ASP A 59 -13.65 10.34 -16.06
N VAL A 60 -14.66 9.57 -15.63
CA VAL A 60 -14.76 8.12 -15.89
C VAL A 60 -14.50 7.84 -17.38
N ILE A 61 -13.34 7.24 -17.68
CA ILE A 61 -13.01 6.82 -19.05
C ILE A 61 -13.74 5.51 -19.32
N HIS A 62 -14.82 5.59 -20.11
CA HIS A 62 -15.57 4.43 -20.59
C HIS A 62 -14.82 3.76 -21.75
N LEU A 63 -14.14 2.65 -21.45
CA LEU A 63 -13.31 1.88 -22.40
C LEU A 63 -14.09 0.79 -23.17
N ALA A 64 -15.42 0.89 -23.26
CA ALA A 64 -16.17 -0.09 -24.05
C ALA A 64 -15.86 0.06 -25.55
N PRO A 65 -15.83 -1.04 -26.33
CA PRO A 65 -15.68 -0.99 -27.78
C PRO A 65 -16.77 -0.13 -28.43
N ILE A 66 -16.41 0.60 -29.49
CA ILE A 66 -17.37 1.23 -30.41
C ILE A 66 -17.88 0.16 -31.39
#